data_AF-T1EIP0-F1
#
_entry.id   AF-T1EIP0-F1
#
_cell.length_a   1.000
_cell.length_b   1.000
_cell.length_c   1.000
_cell.angle_alpha   90.00
_cell.angle_beta   90.00
_cell.angle_gamma   90.00
#
_symmetry.space_group_name_H-M   'P 1'
#
loop_
_entity.id
_entity.type
_entity.pdbx_description
1 polymer ?
#
loop_
_entity_poly.entity_id
_entity_poly.type
_entity_poly.pdbx_seq_one_letter_code
_entity_poly.pdbx_strand_id
1 'polypeptide(L)'
;CVACHESCGSCSDELATSCLTCSMKHLWQENLCVQHCSPGYYKHPTSQNNPAECEKCDLSCDRCSGPAAHHCLQCKIGECLRYVSC
;
A
#
# COMPACT_ATOMS: atom_id res chain seq x y z
N CYS A 1 -21.96 -10.31 17.25
CA CYS A 1 -20.74 -9.73 16.65
C CYS A 1 -20.02 -10.81 15.89
N VAL A 2 -19.48 -10.45 14.72
CA VAL A 2 -18.54 -11.26 13.95
C VAL A 2 -17.13 -10.98 14.44
N ALA A 3 -16.29 -12.01 14.51
CA ALA A 3 -14.87 -11.86 14.78
C ALA A 3 -14.18 -11.45 13.47
N CYS A 4 -13.61 -10.24 13.45
CA CYS A 4 -12.84 -9.79 12.31
C CYS A 4 -11.54 -10.57 12.17
N HIS A 5 -11.01 -10.62 10.94
CA HIS A 5 -9.66 -11.09 10.70
C HIS A 5 -8.64 -10.28 11.53
N GLU A 6 -7.55 -10.91 11.98
CA GLU A 6 -6.57 -10.31 12.90
C GLU A 6 -5.92 -9.02 12.38
N SER A 7 -5.85 -8.87 11.05
CA SER A 7 -5.29 -7.69 10.39
C SER A 7 -6.19 -6.46 10.49
N CYS A 8 -7.44 -6.63 10.92
CA CYS A 8 -8.48 -5.62 10.81
C CYS A 8 -8.93 -5.11 12.19
N GLY A 9 -9.09 -3.80 12.29
CA GLY A 9 -9.62 -3.15 13.50
C GLY A 9 -11.15 -3.25 13.57
N SER A 10 -11.80 -3.10 12.41
CA SER A 10 -13.24 -3.22 12.22
C SER A 10 -13.53 -3.86 10.87
N CYS A 11 -14.60 -4.64 10.77
CA CYS A 11 -15.00 -5.35 9.57
C CYS A 11 -16.53 -5.35 9.42
N SER A 12 -17.02 -5.54 8.18
CA SER A 12 -18.42 -5.88 7.92
C SER A 12 -18.68 -7.38 8.06
N ASP A 13 -17.66 -8.21 7.81
CA ASP A 13 -17.73 -9.68 7.80
C ASP A 13 -16.41 -10.30 8.30
N GLU A 14 -16.41 -11.61 8.52
CA GLU A 14 -15.26 -12.40 9.01
C GLU A 14 -14.09 -12.47 8.00
N LEU A 15 -14.28 -12.04 6.74
CA LEU A 15 -13.26 -12.13 5.70
C LEU A 15 -12.20 -11.02 5.82
N ALA A 16 -10.96 -11.36 5.48
CA ALA A 16 -9.84 -10.41 5.42
C ALA A 16 -10.01 -9.26 4.40
N THR A 17 -10.92 -9.42 3.43
CA THR A 17 -11.28 -8.41 2.42
C THR A 17 -12.46 -7.53 2.85
N SER A 18 -13.18 -7.92 3.89
CA SER A 18 -14.37 -7.21 4.40
C SER A 18 -14.01 -6.25 5.52
N CYS A 19 -12.77 -5.79 5.55
CA CYS A 19 -12.28 -4.91 6.59
C CYS A 19 -12.71 -3.48 6.28
N LEU A 20 -13.19 -2.78 7.30
CA LEU A 20 -13.57 -1.37 7.22
C LEU A 20 -12.42 -0.49 7.72
N THR A 21 -11.64 -0.99 8.67
CA THR A 21 -10.44 -0.33 9.19
C THR A 21 -9.34 -1.36 9.42
N CYS A 22 -8.11 -0.96 9.14
CA CYS A 22 -6.94 -1.77 9.46
C CYS A 22 -6.50 -1.54 10.90
N SER A 23 -5.95 -2.59 11.52
CA SER A 23 -5.27 -2.47 12.81
C SER A 23 -4.11 -1.48 12.70
N MET A 24 -3.73 -0.84 13.82
CA MET A 24 -2.71 0.24 13.89
C MET A 24 -1.34 -0.09 13.25
N LYS A 25 -1.04 -1.37 13.02
CA LYS A 25 0.22 -1.86 12.39
C LYS A 25 0.06 -2.31 10.93
N HIS A 26 -1.16 -2.28 10.41
CA HIS A 26 -1.49 -2.69 9.05
C HIS A 26 -1.80 -1.48 8.18
N LEU A 27 -1.59 -1.66 6.89
CA LEU A 27 -1.74 -0.68 5.83
C LEU A 27 -2.94 -1.05 4.99
N TRP A 28 -3.75 -0.05 4.63
CA TRP A 28 -4.86 -0.26 3.72
C TRP A 28 -4.35 -0.37 2.28
N GLN A 29 -4.75 -1.40 1.54
CA GLN A 29 -4.42 -1.58 0.13
C GLN A 29 -5.61 -2.24 -0.58
N GLU A 30 -6.34 -1.50 -1.43
CA GLU A 30 -7.41 -2.04 -2.29
C GLU A 30 -8.35 -3.04 -1.58
N ASN A 31 -8.90 -2.63 -0.42
CA ASN A 31 -9.79 -3.43 0.45
C ASN A 31 -9.13 -4.54 1.28
N LEU A 32 -7.81 -4.58 1.34
CA LEU A 32 -7.05 -5.50 2.18
C LEU A 32 -6.21 -4.74 3.20
N CYS A 33 -6.03 -5.35 4.37
CA CYS A 33 -5.10 -4.87 5.38
C CYS A 33 -3.79 -5.67 5.30
N VAL A 34 -2.75 -5.05 4.77
CA VAL A 34 -1.44 -5.69 4.56
C VAL A 34 -0.41 -5.14 5.54
N GLN A 35 0.55 -5.96 5.96
CA GLN A 35 1.63 -5.50 6.83
C GLN A 35 2.69 -4.70 6.04
N HIS A 36 2.88 -5.07 4.78
CA HIS A 36 3.77 -4.42 3.82
C HIS A 36 3.03 -4.21 2.51
N CYS A 37 3.23 -3.05 1.87
CA CYS A 37 2.66 -2.77 0.56
C CYS A 37 3.24 -3.75 -0.48
N SER A 38 2.37 -4.18 -1.40
CA SER A 38 2.81 -5.01 -2.54
C SER A 38 3.77 -4.25 -3.46
N PRO A 39 4.60 -4.95 -4.27
CA PRO A 39 5.40 -4.30 -5.31
C PRO A 39 4.54 -3.39 -6.20
N GLY A 40 5.05 -2.22 -6.54
CA GLY A 40 4.32 -1.16 -7.23
C GLY A 40 3.49 -0.26 -6.31
N TYR A 41 3.58 -0.41 -4.98
CA TYR A 41 2.93 0.46 -4.00
C TYR A 41 3.94 0.95 -2.96
N TYR A 42 3.72 2.15 -2.43
CA TYR A 42 4.49 2.71 -1.34
C TYR A 42 3.62 3.02 -0.14
N LYS A 43 4.22 2.99 1.04
CA LYS A 43 3.56 3.40 2.28
C LYS A 43 3.43 4.92 2.26
N HIS A 44 2.22 5.42 2.06
CA HIS A 44 1.91 6.82 2.21
C HIS A 44 1.61 7.11 3.69
N PRO A 45 2.44 7.91 4.37
CA PRO A 45 2.17 8.33 5.74
C PRO A 45 1.01 9.33 5.74
N THR A 46 -0.21 8.84 5.98
CA THR A 46 -1.40 9.68 6.12
C THR A 46 -1.30 10.55 7.37
N SER A 47 -1.66 11.84 7.24
CA SER A 47 -1.53 12.83 8.29
C SER A 47 -2.50 12.58 9.45
N GLN A 48 -1.92 12.37 10.64
CA GLN A 48 -2.46 12.41 12.01
C GLN A 48 -3.76 11.66 12.40
N ASN A 49 -4.65 11.28 11.48
CA ASN A 49 -5.96 10.70 11.82
C ASN A 49 -6.43 9.53 10.93
N ASN A 50 -5.63 9.10 9.94
CA ASN A 50 -5.94 7.93 9.12
C ASN A 50 -4.85 6.86 9.25
N PRO A 51 -5.21 5.55 9.25
CA PRO A 51 -4.24 4.48 9.15
C PRO A 51 -3.44 4.64 7.85
N ALA A 52 -2.14 4.38 7.91
CA ALA A 52 -1.27 4.52 6.75
C ALA A 52 -1.79 3.66 5.59
N GLU A 53 -1.74 4.21 4.37
CA GLU A 53 -2.29 3.59 3.18
C GLU A 53 -1.17 3.22 2.21
N CYS A 54 -1.37 2.16 1.44
CA CYS A 54 -0.51 1.80 0.33
C CYS A 54 -1.03 2.48 -0.94
N GLU A 55 -0.28 3.47 -1.41
CA GLU A 55 -0.60 4.21 -2.63
C GLU A 55 0.25 3.67 -3.79
N LYS A 56 -0.28 3.72 -5.01
CA LYS A 56 0.41 3.21 -6.21
C LYS A 56 1.63 4.07 -6.54
N CYS A 57 2.72 3.41 -6.88
CA CYS A 57 3.89 4.01 -7.49
C CYS A 57 3.62 4.39 -8.95
N ASP A 58 4.56 5.11 -9.55
CA ASP A 58 4.62 5.27 -11.00
C ASP A 58 4.62 3.89 -11.70
N LEU A 59 4.04 3.83 -12.91
CA LEU A 59 3.83 2.59 -13.66
C LEU A 59 5.15 1.87 -13.99
N SER A 60 6.23 2.64 -14.22
CA SER A 60 7.58 2.14 -14.50
C SER A 60 8.30 1.61 -13.25
N CYS A 61 7.73 1.84 -12.06
CA CYS A 61 8.38 1.63 -10.78
C CYS A 61 7.85 0.39 -10.04
N ASP A 62 8.76 -0.47 -9.59
CA ASP A 62 8.49 -1.64 -8.75
C ASP A 62 8.52 -1.30 -7.25
N ARG A 63 9.32 -0.30 -6.86
CA ARG A 63 9.36 0.21 -5.49
C ARG A 63 9.66 1.69 -5.49
N CYS A 64 8.83 2.50 -4.86
CA CYS A 64 9.02 3.95 -4.76
C CYS A 64 8.94 4.43 -3.31
N SER A 65 9.46 5.63 -3.04
CA SER A 65 9.27 6.36 -1.78
C SER A 65 8.17 7.43 -1.88
N GLY A 66 7.57 7.58 -3.06
CA GLY A 66 6.53 8.56 -3.34
C GLY A 66 5.97 8.38 -4.74
N PRO A 67 4.94 9.15 -5.11
CA PRO A 67 4.17 8.91 -6.33
C PRO A 67 4.90 9.33 -7.61
N ALA A 68 5.95 10.15 -7.49
CA ALA A 68 6.68 10.68 -8.63
C ALA A 68 7.73 9.68 -9.14
N ALA A 69 7.97 9.66 -10.46
CA ALA A 69 8.96 8.78 -11.09
C ALA A 69 10.40 8.94 -10.54
N HIS A 70 10.77 10.16 -10.10
CA HIS A 70 12.07 10.41 -9.47
C HIS A 70 12.17 9.91 -8.01
N HIS A 71 11.04 9.56 -7.38
CA HIS A 71 10.99 8.86 -6.11
C HIS A 71 11.04 7.33 -6.29
N CYS A 72 11.29 6.86 -7.51
CA CYS A 72 11.46 5.44 -7.75
C CYS A 72 12.78 4.94 -7.15
N LEU A 73 12.68 3.95 -6.28
CA LEU A 73 13.81 3.25 -5.67
C LEU A 73 14.21 2.01 -6.48
N GLN A 74 13.28 1.40 -7.21
CA GLN A 74 13.50 0.19 -7.99
C GLN A 74 12.58 0.17 -9.21
N CYS A 75 13.15 0.09 -10.42
CA CYS A 75 12.38 -0.06 -11.66
C CYS A 75 11.85 -1.48 -11.84
N LYS A 76 10.75 -1.64 -12.58
CA LYS A 76 10.32 -2.96 -13.06
C LYS A 76 11.35 -3.54 -14.03
N ILE A 77 11.55 -4.86 -13.96
CA ILE A 77 12.47 -5.57 -14.85
C ILE A 77 11.99 -5.42 -16.30
N GLY A 78 12.81 -4.78 -17.13
CA GLY A 78 12.52 -4.58 -18.56
C GLY A 78 12.22 -3.13 -18.95
N GLU A 79 11.92 -2.25 -17.99
CA GLU A 79 11.69 -0.81 -18.23
C GLU A 79 12.87 0.00 -17.67
N CYS A 80 13.89 0.23 -18.50
CA CYS A 80 14.92 1.20 -18.17
C CYS A 80 15.48 1.82 -19.45
N LEU A 81 14.85 2.90 -19.94
CA LEU A 81 15.40 3.72 -21.02
C LEU A 81 15.09 5.22 -20.83
N ARG A 82 15.87 5.86 -19.93
CA ARG A 82 16.57 7.16 -20.06
C ARG A 82 16.43 8.09 -18.84
N TYR A 83 17.61 8.48 -18.33
CA TYR A 83 17.91 9.71 -17.56
C TYR A 83 16.95 10.05 -16.40
N VAL A 84 17.32 9.60 -15.19
CA VAL A 84 16.88 10.11 -13.87
C VAL A 84 15.45 9.71 -13.42
N SER A 85 14.78 8.86 -14.18
CA SER A 85 13.55 8.17 -13.76
C SER A 85 13.49 6.81 -14.47
N CYS A 86 12.90 5.81 -13.82
CA CYS A 86 12.20 4.78 -14.57
C CYS A 86 11.06 5.51 -15.32
#